data_AF-A0A6C0FBF4-F1
#
_entry.id   AF-A0A6C0FBF4-F1
#
_cell.length_a   1.000
_cell.length_b   1.000
_cell.length_c   1.000
_cell.angle_alpha   90.00
_cell.angle_beta   90.00
_cell.angle_gamma   90.00
#
_symmetry.space_group_name_H-M   'P 1'
#
loop_
_entity.id
_entity.type
_entity.pdbx_description
1 polymer ?
#
loop_
_entity_poly.entity_id
_entity_poly.type
_entity_poly.pdbx_seq_one_letter_code
_entity_poly.pdbx_strand_id
1 'polypeptide(L)'
;MEVALKRDEIIKLYLRTLIPINEICNKIIKMKNEEEKKETLEYHVKRWETIAGEHYLTRDNHYGKFSYVFDNTKYIVKRDHRLGFYQMTGISYQVLELIYELIRILGENSWDFEINDKDDWLKHDDALYSELSKRIMDEMRCL
;
A
#
# COMPACT_ATOMS: atom_id res chain seq x y z
N MET A 1 37.90 -16.74 4.36
CA MET A 1 36.55 -16.49 4.92
C MET A 1 36.47 -14.99 5.15
N GLU A 2 35.88 -14.25 4.20
CA GLU A 2 35.77 -12.80 4.32
C GLU A 2 34.79 -12.47 5.45
N VAL A 3 35.30 -11.89 6.53
CA VAL A 3 34.49 -11.41 7.63
C VAL A 3 33.90 -10.07 7.21
N ALA A 4 32.70 -10.10 6.63
CA ALA A 4 31.95 -8.89 6.35
C ALA A 4 31.53 -8.25 7.70
N LEU A 5 32.14 -7.12 8.04
CA LEU A 5 31.81 -6.35 9.24
C LEU A 5 30.36 -5.85 9.16
N LYS A 6 29.63 -5.93 10.27
CA LYS A 6 28.28 -5.35 10.37
C LYS A 6 28.38 -3.82 10.24
N ARG A 7 27.32 -3.19 9.73
CA ARG A 7 27.27 -1.72 9.46
C ARG A 7 27.72 -0.89 10.68
N ASP A 8 27.33 -1.31 11.88
CA ASP A 8 27.72 -0.66 13.14
C ASP A 8 29.19 -0.87 13.51
N GLU A 9 29.80 -1.99 13.12
CA GLU A 9 31.23 -2.26 13.35
C GLU A 9 32.11 -1.42 12.45
N ILE A 10 31.66 -1.15 11.22
CA ILE A 10 32.29 -0.20 10.29
C ILE A 10 32.24 1.21 10.87
N ILE A 11 31.06 1.64 11.31
CA ILE A 11 30.87 2.96 11.96
C ILE A 11 31.77 3.09 13.20
N LYS A 12 31.86 2.03 14.02
CA LYS A 12 32.72 1.98 15.19
C LYS A 12 34.21 2.09 14.84
N LEU A 13 34.65 1.44 13.76
CA LEU A 13 36.02 1.54 13.26
C LEU A 13 36.37 2.95 12.84
N TYR A 14 35.49 3.63 12.10
CA TYR A 14 35.69 5.04 11.75
C TYR A 14 35.67 5.95 12.98
N LEU A 15 34.72 5.77 13.90
CA LEU A 15 34.64 6.56 15.13
C LEU A 15 35.91 6.42 16.00
N ARG A 16 36.49 5.21 16.07
CA ARG A 16 37.74 4.96 16.80
C ARG A 16 38.94 5.73 16.28
N THR A 17 38.98 6.07 14.99
CA THR A 17 40.06 6.91 14.43
C THR A 17 40.03 8.34 14.94
N LEU A 18 38.85 8.85 15.32
CA LEU A 18 38.65 10.21 15.81
C LEU A 18 38.58 10.27 17.35
N ILE A 19 37.92 9.28 17.97
CA ILE A 19 37.71 9.17 19.40
C ILE A 19 38.17 7.76 19.82
N PRO A 20 39.40 7.59 20.31
CA PRO A 20 39.94 6.29 20.69
C PRO A 20 39.38 5.77 22.03
N ILE A 21 38.15 6.15 22.39
CA ILE A 21 37.47 5.75 23.62
C ILE A 21 36.27 4.88 23.23
N ASN A 22 36.37 3.59 23.56
CA ASN A 22 35.39 2.58 23.16
C ASN A 22 33.99 2.81 23.73
N GLU A 23 33.91 3.29 24.98
CA GLU A 23 32.65 3.56 25.65
C GLU A 23 31.86 4.67 24.95
N ILE A 24 32.55 5.74 24.54
CA ILE A 24 31.95 6.86 23.81
C ILE A 24 31.46 6.39 22.44
N CYS A 25 32.28 5.62 21.70
CA CYS A 25 31.89 5.07 20.41
C CYS A 25 30.63 4.19 20.50
N ASN A 26 30.57 3.31 21.51
CA ASN A 26 29.40 2.46 21.74
C ASN A 26 28.16 3.27 22.10
N LYS A 27 28.33 4.34 22.90
CA LYS A 27 27.24 5.24 23.28
C LYS A 27 26.67 5.99 22.09
N ILE A 28 27.52 6.49 21.20
CA ILE A 28 27.11 7.17 19.95
C ILE A 28 26.31 6.21 19.06
N ILE A 29 26.79 4.98 18.85
CA ILE A 29 26.09 3.98 18.04
C ILE A 29 24.72 3.66 18.65
N LYS A 30 24.65 3.52 19.97
CA LYS A 30 23.37 3.27 20.67
C LYS A 30 22.39 4.42 20.45
N MET A 31 22.82 5.67 20.63
CA MET A 31 21.98 6.85 20.41
C MET A 31 21.50 6.95 18.96
N LYS A 32 22.39 6.71 17.99
CA LYS A 32 22.06 6.67 16.56
C LYS A 32 21.00 5.61 16.25
N ASN A 33 21.16 4.41 16.78
CA ASN A 33 20.20 3.32 16.56
C ASN A 33 18.84 3.58 17.25
N GLU A 34 18.83 4.29 18.38
CA GLU A 34 17.60 4.73 19.05
C GLU A 34 16.88 5.81 18.23
N GLU A 35 17.60 6.79 17.69
CA GLU A 35 17.02 7.83 16.83
C GLU A 35 16.50 7.25 15.51
N GLU A 36 17.25 6.37 14.84
CA GLU A 36 16.80 5.71 13.61
C GLU A 36 15.50 4.92 13.81
N LYS A 37 15.36 4.24 14.96
CA LYS A 37 14.13 3.53 15.32
C LYS A 37 12.96 4.48 15.51
N LYS A 38 13.21 5.61 16.17
CA LYS A 38 12.20 6.64 16.40
C LYS A 38 11.77 7.30 15.09
N GLU A 39 12.71 7.69 14.24
CA GLU A 39 12.44 8.24 12.90
C GLU A 39 11.67 7.24 12.03
N THR A 40 12.05 5.96 12.07
CA THR A 40 11.35 4.89 11.35
C THR A 40 9.90 4.76 11.83
N LEU A 41 9.71 4.77 13.15
CA LEU A 41 8.37 4.70 13.75
C LEU A 41 7.54 5.94 13.36
N GLU A 42 8.08 7.14 13.49
CA GLU A 42 7.41 8.39 13.12
C GLU A 42 7.04 8.42 11.64
N TYR A 43 7.94 7.95 10.77
CA TYR A 43 7.68 7.82 9.34
C TYR A 43 6.48 6.91 9.07
N HIS A 44 6.45 5.72 9.69
CA HIS A 44 5.35 4.77 9.51
C HIS A 44 4.04 5.28 10.11
N VAL A 45 4.07 5.91 11.28
CA VAL A 45 2.90 6.53 11.92
C VAL A 45 2.33 7.62 11.03
N LYS A 46 3.16 8.58 10.59
CA LYS A 46 2.74 9.67 9.71
C LYS A 46 2.18 9.15 8.39
N ARG A 47 2.84 8.14 7.79
CA ARG A 47 2.37 7.51 6.56
C ARG A 47 1.02 6.82 6.77
N TRP A 48 0.83 6.13 7.89
CA TRP A 48 -0.45 5.52 8.25
C TRP A 48 -1.53 6.60 8.47
N GLU A 49 -1.26 7.64 9.26
CA GLU A 49 -2.19 8.75 9.49
C GLU A 49 -2.58 9.44 8.18
N THR A 50 -1.64 9.62 7.25
CA THR A 50 -1.93 10.28 5.98
C THR A 50 -2.73 9.39 5.04
N ILE A 51 -2.35 8.12 4.89
CA ILE A 51 -3.04 7.20 3.96
C ILE A 51 -4.38 6.75 4.55
N ALA A 52 -4.38 6.27 5.79
CA ALA A 52 -5.60 5.84 6.47
C ALA A 52 -6.50 7.03 6.81
N GLY A 53 -5.94 8.19 7.19
CA GLY A 53 -6.72 9.39 7.45
C GLY A 53 -7.44 9.91 6.21
N GLU A 54 -6.75 10.01 5.07
CA GLU A 54 -7.41 10.32 3.78
C GLU A 54 -8.53 9.33 3.47
N HIS A 55 -8.33 8.05 3.77
CA HIS A 55 -9.34 7.02 3.57
C HIS A 55 -10.57 7.18 4.49
N TYR A 56 -10.38 7.39 5.81
CA TYR A 56 -11.48 7.47 6.78
C TYR A 56 -12.25 8.80 6.73
N LEU A 57 -11.58 9.92 6.45
CA LEU A 57 -12.25 11.23 6.27
C LEU A 57 -13.16 11.26 5.03
N THR A 58 -12.92 10.38 4.05
CA THR A 58 -13.62 10.38 2.76
C THR A 58 -14.92 9.58 2.78
N ARG A 59 -15.23 8.90 3.90
CA ARG A 59 -16.35 7.97 4.00
C ARG A 59 -17.74 8.64 3.90
N ASP A 60 -17.83 9.97 3.91
CA ASP A 60 -19.11 10.66 4.08
C ASP A 60 -19.83 11.10 2.79
N ASN A 61 -19.14 11.43 1.68
CA ASN A 61 -19.82 12.24 0.63
C ASN A 61 -19.72 11.75 -0.83
N HIS A 62 -19.01 10.66 -1.13
CA HIS A 62 -18.90 10.16 -2.51
C HIS A 62 -19.64 8.82 -2.67
N TYR A 63 -20.95 8.90 -2.94
CA TYR A 63 -21.72 7.74 -3.38
C TYR A 63 -21.80 7.72 -4.91
N GLY A 64 -21.45 6.57 -5.50
CA GLY A 64 -21.81 6.21 -6.86
C GLY A 64 -20.68 6.32 -7.88
N LYS A 65 -20.10 5.16 -8.18
CA LYS A 65 -19.49 4.67 -9.43
C LYS A 65 -18.25 5.39 -9.96
N PHE A 66 -17.14 4.66 -9.88
CA PHE A 66 -15.90 4.76 -10.67
C PHE A 66 -16.19 4.82 -12.19
N SER A 67 -15.17 5.12 -13.00
CA SER A 67 -15.33 5.13 -14.46
C SER A 67 -15.52 3.70 -15.01
N TYR A 68 -16.52 3.48 -15.86
CA TYR A 68 -16.75 2.16 -16.48
C TYR A 68 -17.30 2.26 -17.92
N VAL A 69 -17.09 1.19 -18.68
CA VAL A 69 -17.59 1.00 -20.04
C VAL A 69 -18.64 -0.10 -19.99
N PHE A 70 -19.88 0.21 -20.37
CA PHE A 70 -20.99 -0.75 -20.28
C PHE A 70 -21.07 -1.63 -21.53
N ASP A 71 -21.04 -1.05 -22.74
CA ASP A 71 -21.28 -1.76 -24.01
C ASP A 71 -20.48 -1.20 -25.19
N ASN A 72 -19.23 -0.73 -24.98
CA ASN A 72 -18.38 -0.04 -25.97
C ASN A 72 -18.99 1.20 -26.66
N THR A 73 -20.22 1.57 -26.30
CA THR A 73 -21.02 2.67 -26.87
C THR A 73 -21.29 3.76 -25.84
N LYS A 74 -21.34 3.40 -24.55
CA LYS A 74 -21.52 4.32 -23.43
C LYS A 74 -20.30 4.29 -22.52
N TYR A 75 -19.56 5.39 -22.52
CA TYR A 75 -18.40 5.62 -21.66
C TYR A 75 -18.81 6.59 -20.55
N ILE A 76 -18.75 6.14 -19.30
CA ILE A 76 -18.89 7.03 -18.15
C ILE A 76 -17.49 7.27 -17.61
N VAL A 77 -16.92 8.42 -17.96
CA VAL A 77 -15.59 8.84 -17.49
C VAL A 77 -15.79 9.82 -16.35
N LYS A 78 -15.27 9.47 -15.17
CA LYS A 78 -15.19 10.36 -14.02
C LYS A 78 -13.74 10.71 -13.74
N ARG A 79 -13.52 11.93 -13.28
CA ARG A 79 -12.22 12.34 -12.77
C ARG A 79 -11.99 11.70 -11.41
N ASP A 80 -10.73 11.36 -11.13
CA ASP A 80 -10.35 10.97 -9.78
C ASP A 80 -10.61 12.15 -8.84
N HIS A 81 -11.38 11.91 -7.79
CA HIS A 81 -11.77 12.94 -6.84
C HIS A 81 -10.73 13.14 -5.73
N ARG A 82 -9.72 12.26 -5.62
CA ARG A 82 -8.62 12.35 -4.65
C ARG A 82 -7.27 12.32 -5.34
N LEU A 83 -6.97 13.40 -6.06
CA LEU A 83 -5.64 13.61 -6.66
C LEU A 83 -4.52 13.61 -5.61
N GLY A 84 -4.78 14.03 -4.36
CA GLY A 84 -3.81 13.95 -3.27
C GLY A 84 -3.42 12.50 -2.93
N PHE A 85 -4.40 11.60 -2.84
CA PHE A 85 -4.14 10.17 -2.65
C PHE A 85 -3.34 9.59 -3.81
N TYR A 86 -3.69 9.95 -5.04
CA TYR A 86 -2.95 9.54 -6.23
C TYR A 86 -1.51 10.07 -6.23
N GLN A 87 -1.29 11.34 -5.90
CA GLN A 87 0.06 11.92 -5.81
C GLN A 87 0.92 11.24 -4.75
N MET A 88 0.32 10.77 -3.66
CA MET A 88 1.04 10.11 -2.57
C MET A 88 1.32 8.63 -2.82
N THR A 89 0.38 7.91 -3.44
CA THR A 89 0.44 6.43 -3.55
C THR A 89 0.71 5.95 -4.98
N GLY A 90 0.50 6.80 -5.98
CA GLY A 90 0.48 6.42 -7.40
C GLY A 90 -0.78 5.64 -7.81
N ILE A 91 -1.72 5.41 -6.89
CA ILE A 91 -2.90 4.60 -7.10
C ILE A 91 -4.12 5.51 -7.20
N SER A 92 -4.92 5.33 -8.25
CA SER A 92 -6.18 6.08 -8.39
C SER A 92 -7.16 5.64 -7.32
N TYR A 93 -7.82 6.61 -6.69
CA TYR A 93 -8.81 6.34 -5.65
C TYR A 93 -10.03 5.59 -6.21
N GLN A 94 -10.32 5.72 -7.52
CA GLN A 94 -11.36 4.95 -8.21
C GLN A 94 -11.09 3.43 -8.18
N VAL A 95 -9.81 3.02 -8.16
CA VAL A 95 -9.43 1.60 -8.05
C VAL A 95 -9.78 1.06 -6.66
N LEU A 96 -9.54 1.87 -5.62
CA LEU A 96 -9.88 1.52 -4.24
C LEU A 96 -11.40 1.40 -4.06
N GLU A 97 -12.17 2.33 -4.63
CA GLU A 97 -13.63 2.28 -4.65
C GLU A 97 -14.16 1.05 -5.38
N LEU A 98 -13.57 0.69 -6.53
CA LEU A 98 -13.91 -0.54 -7.24
C LEU A 98 -13.69 -1.77 -6.37
N ILE A 99 -12.53 -1.87 -5.70
CA ILE A 99 -12.23 -2.96 -4.77
C ILE A 99 -13.25 -3.01 -3.63
N TYR A 100 -13.63 -1.87 -3.05
CA TYR A 100 -14.65 -1.83 -2.01
C TYR A 100 -16.04 -2.23 -2.50
N GLU A 101 -16.44 -1.82 -3.71
CA GLU A 101 -17.70 -2.27 -4.29
C GLU A 101 -17.69 -3.78 -4.56
N LEU A 102 -16.59 -4.32 -5.11
CA LEU A 102 -16.40 -5.77 -5.28
C LEU A 102 -16.51 -6.50 -3.94
N ILE A 103 -15.80 -6.07 -2.91
CA ILE A 103 -15.89 -6.67 -1.57
C ILE A 103 -17.31 -6.52 -0.98
N ARG A 104 -17.98 -5.38 -1.20
CA ARG A 104 -19.36 -5.16 -0.71
C ARG A 104 -20.36 -6.09 -1.39
N ILE A 105 -20.18 -6.40 -2.68
CA ILE A 105 -20.94 -7.45 -3.39
C ILE A 105 -20.74 -8.81 -2.71
N LEU A 106 -19.59 -9.06 -2.07
CA LEU A 106 -19.30 -10.30 -1.34
C LEU A 106 -19.86 -10.35 0.10
N GLY A 107 -20.33 -9.23 0.67
CA GLY A 107 -20.87 -9.17 2.04
C GLY A 107 -22.26 -9.80 2.20
N GLU A 108 -22.58 -10.32 3.38
CA GLU A 108 -23.82 -11.09 3.70
C GLU A 108 -25.16 -10.35 3.48
N ASN A 109 -25.15 -9.02 3.29
CA ASN A 109 -26.35 -8.20 3.13
C ASN A 109 -26.51 -7.58 1.74
N SER A 110 -25.88 -8.14 0.70
CA SER A 110 -26.21 -7.77 -0.69
C SER A 110 -27.65 -8.20 -0.99
N TRP A 111 -28.54 -7.22 -1.14
CA TRP A 111 -29.99 -7.39 -1.31
C TRP A 111 -30.44 -8.07 -2.61
N ASP A 112 -29.58 -8.84 -3.26
CA ASP A 112 -29.92 -9.49 -4.52
C ASP A 112 -29.21 -10.85 -4.66
N PHE A 113 -30.04 -11.82 -5.02
CA PHE A 113 -29.80 -13.22 -5.40
C PHE A 113 -29.72 -14.29 -4.31
N GLU A 114 -30.57 -15.29 -4.51
CA GLU A 114 -30.68 -16.53 -3.78
C GLU A 114 -29.29 -17.16 -3.57
N ILE A 115 -29.04 -17.55 -2.32
CA ILE A 115 -27.75 -17.94 -1.71
C ILE A 115 -27.01 -19.09 -2.44
N ASN A 116 -27.59 -19.74 -3.44
CA ASN A 116 -26.98 -20.90 -4.12
C ASN A 116 -25.95 -20.57 -5.21
N ASP A 117 -26.02 -19.40 -5.86
CA ASP A 117 -25.11 -19.07 -6.97
C ASP A 117 -23.87 -18.26 -6.52
N LYS A 118 -23.87 -17.73 -5.30
CA LYS A 118 -22.81 -16.83 -4.80
C LYS A 118 -21.43 -17.48 -4.78
N ASP A 119 -21.34 -18.73 -4.35
CA ASP A 119 -20.07 -19.47 -4.27
C ASP A 119 -19.46 -19.75 -5.65
N ASP A 120 -20.31 -19.96 -6.66
CA ASP A 120 -19.84 -20.24 -8.02
C ASP A 120 -19.47 -18.95 -8.76
N TRP A 121 -20.16 -17.84 -8.51
CA TRP A 121 -19.74 -16.52 -8.95
C TRP A 121 -18.42 -16.09 -8.33
N LEU A 122 -18.22 -16.35 -7.04
CA LEU A 122 -16.96 -16.10 -6.34
C LEU A 122 -15.79 -16.85 -6.97
N LYS A 123 -15.95 -18.15 -7.23
CA LYS A 123 -14.91 -18.95 -7.91
C LYS A 123 -14.64 -18.42 -9.32
N HIS A 124 -15.69 -17.99 -10.03
CA HIS A 124 -15.54 -17.46 -11.37
C HIS A 124 -14.78 -16.14 -11.38
N ASP A 125 -15.14 -15.22 -10.49
CA ASP A 125 -14.51 -13.91 -10.32
C ASP A 125 -13.05 -14.04 -9.86
N ASP A 126 -12.77 -14.89 -8.87
CA ASP A 126 -11.40 -15.16 -8.41
C ASP A 126 -10.52 -15.71 -9.54
N ALA A 127 -11.06 -16.60 -10.38
CA ALA A 127 -10.34 -17.12 -11.54
C ALA A 127 -10.05 -16.00 -12.56
N LEU A 128 -11.04 -15.14 -12.82
CA LEU A 128 -10.93 -14.03 -13.77
C LEU A 128 -9.92 -12.97 -13.29
N TYR A 129 -10.01 -12.54 -12.03
CA TYR A 129 -9.13 -11.53 -11.45
C TYR A 129 -7.71 -12.07 -11.25
N SER A 130 -7.55 -13.35 -10.90
CA SER A 130 -6.23 -13.99 -10.84
C SER A 130 -5.54 -13.95 -12.19
N GLU A 131 -6.26 -14.29 -13.27
CA GLU A 131 -5.71 -14.23 -14.63
C GLU A 131 -5.37 -12.80 -15.07
N LEU A 132 -6.26 -11.84 -14.78
CA LEU A 132 -6.02 -10.43 -15.06
C LEU A 132 -4.77 -9.91 -14.32
N SER A 133 -4.62 -10.25 -13.04
CA SER A 133 -3.48 -9.83 -12.22
C SER A 133 -2.15 -10.36 -12.74
N LYS A 134 -2.13 -11.62 -13.23
CA LYS A 134 -0.94 -12.22 -13.85
C LYS A 134 -0.53 -11.46 -15.10
N ARG A 135 -1.49 -11.17 -15.99
CA ARG A 135 -1.24 -10.42 -17.23
C ARG A 135 -0.71 -9.02 -16.96
N ILE A 136 -1.28 -8.32 -15.96
CA ILE A 136 -0.77 -7.01 -15.53
C ILE A 136 0.67 -7.12 -15.01
N MET A 137 0.97 -8.13 -14.20
CA MET A 137 2.34 -8.34 -13.68
C MET A 137 3.34 -8.66 -14.79
N ASP A 138 2.95 -9.47 -15.77
CA ASP A 138 3.82 -9.83 -16.90
C ASP A 138 4.14 -8.60 -17.76
N GLU A 139 3.13 -7.77 -18.05
CA GLU A 139 3.32 -6.51 -18.78
C GLU A 139 4.20 -5.52 -17.99
N MET A 140 3.99 -5.41 -16.67
CA MET A 140 4.80 -4.54 -15.80
C MET A 140 6.26 -5.00 -15.66
N ARG A 141 6.56 -6.29 -15.85
CA ARG A 141 7.93 -6.82 -15.81
C ARG A 141 8.69 -6.63 -17.12
N CYS A 142 7.97 -6.37 -18.21
CA CYS A 142 8.57 -6.12 -19.53
C CYS A 142 8.90 -4.64 -19.78
N LEU A 143 8.48 -3.75 -18.87
CA LEU A 143 8.88 -2.34 -18.77
C LEU A 143 10.09 -2.18 -17.85
#